data_AF-A0A0F9MYH0-F1
#
_entry.id   AF-A0A0F9MYH0-F1
#
_cell.length_a   1.000
_cell.length_b   1.000
_cell.length_c   1.000
_cell.angle_alpha   90.00
_cell.angle_beta   90.00
_cell.angle_gamma   90.00
#
_symmetry.space_group_name_H-M   'P 1'
#
loop_
_entity.id
_entity.type
_entity.pdbx_description
1 polymer ?
#
loop_
_entity_poly.entity_id
_entity_poly.type
_entity_poly.pdbx_seq_one_letter_code
_entity_poly.pdbx_strand_id
1 'polypeptide(L)'
;MKPSDILTTKPISTTKFLYDLEDHIPLVGFYDLKEEANERIEIRQHLYQGDGYRGRTVFSAWLDSKPVMLCMTAGRGYGRDEQRTYIVDKPLYVDMLSYIITLRQWEDIHVIPLDEEYEELSALYGQPLSIEDFDTGKNDTTTTDSNQ
;
A
#
# COMPACT_ATOMS: atom_id res chain seq x y z
N MET A 1 -11.09 -2.65 -12.74
CA MET A 1 -9.98 -3.65 -12.65
C MET A 1 -10.14 -4.44 -11.35
N LYS A 2 -9.63 -5.67 -11.25
CA LYS A 2 -9.64 -6.44 -9.99
C LYS A 2 -8.35 -6.23 -9.20
N PRO A 3 -8.37 -6.24 -7.86
CA PRO A 3 -7.15 -6.17 -7.05
C PRO A 3 -6.10 -7.23 -7.41
N SER A 4 -6.55 -8.42 -7.80
CA SER A 4 -5.67 -9.52 -8.26
C SER A 4 -4.78 -9.13 -9.44
N ASP A 5 -5.25 -8.26 -10.33
CA ASP A 5 -4.53 -7.86 -11.53
C ASP A 5 -3.27 -7.05 -11.13
N ILE A 6 -3.42 -6.13 -10.17
CA ILE A 6 -2.32 -5.29 -9.64
C ILE A 6 -1.30 -6.14 -8.87
N LEU A 7 -1.74 -7.18 -8.14
CA LEU A 7 -0.81 -8.02 -7.37
C LEU A 7 0.17 -8.82 -8.24
N THR A 8 -0.09 -8.92 -9.54
CA THR A 8 0.81 -9.57 -10.51
C THR A 8 1.79 -8.63 -11.20
N THR A 9 1.68 -7.31 -10.99
CA THR A 9 2.57 -6.34 -11.61
C THR A 9 3.92 -6.30 -10.91
N LYS A 10 4.95 -5.83 -11.62
CA LYS A 10 6.28 -5.63 -11.04
C LYS A 10 6.25 -4.39 -10.15
N PRO A 11 6.65 -4.48 -8.88
CA PRO A 11 6.66 -3.31 -8.02
C PRO A 11 7.76 -2.32 -8.43
N ILE A 12 7.47 -1.04 -8.29
CA ILE A 12 8.40 0.09 -8.41
C ILE A 12 9.45 0.02 -7.29
N SER A 13 9.00 -0.29 -6.07
CA SER A 13 9.86 -0.40 -4.89
C SER A 13 9.32 -1.45 -3.92
N THR A 14 10.19 -1.95 -3.04
CA THR A 14 9.82 -2.86 -1.96
C THR A 14 10.53 -2.43 -0.69
N THR A 15 9.78 -2.35 0.40
CA THR A 15 10.28 -1.96 1.72
C THR A 15 9.74 -2.91 2.79
N LYS A 16 10.43 -2.95 3.93
CA LYS A 16 9.95 -3.61 5.15
C LYS A 16 9.51 -2.61 6.22
N PHE A 17 9.56 -1.32 5.92
CA PHE A 17 9.07 -0.31 6.84
C PHE A 17 7.55 -0.34 6.88
N LEU A 18 7.00 -0.52 8.08
CA LEU A 18 5.56 -0.69 8.24
C LEU A 18 4.80 0.64 8.15
N TYR A 19 5.47 1.81 8.23
CA TYR A 19 4.81 3.13 8.28
C TYR A 19 3.82 3.36 7.12
N ASP A 20 4.04 2.72 5.97
CA ASP A 20 3.12 2.81 4.83
C ASP A 20 1.73 2.21 5.15
N LEU A 21 1.62 1.33 6.15
CA LEU A 21 0.37 0.71 6.60
C LEU A 21 -0.41 1.53 7.63
N GLU A 22 0.16 2.61 8.16
CA GLU A 22 -0.38 3.34 9.32
C GLU A 22 -1.84 3.76 9.14
N ASP A 23 -2.17 4.22 7.94
CA ASP A 23 -3.52 4.68 7.61
C ASP A 23 -4.45 3.58 7.08
N HIS A 24 -3.92 2.39 6.80
CA HIS A 24 -4.69 1.27 6.21
C HIS A 24 -5.03 0.18 7.20
N ILE A 25 -4.42 0.19 8.38
CA ILE A 25 -4.70 -0.73 9.46
C ILE A 25 -5.12 0.11 10.68
N PRO A 26 -6.40 0.08 11.09
CA PRO A 26 -6.91 0.93 12.18
C PRO A 26 -6.18 0.76 13.51
N LEU A 27 -5.61 -0.42 13.74
CA LEU A 27 -4.79 -0.70 14.93
C LEU A 27 -3.50 0.13 14.96
N VAL A 28 -3.00 0.54 13.80
CA VAL A 28 -1.64 1.06 13.62
C VAL A 28 -1.56 2.59 13.70
N GLY A 29 -2.68 3.31 13.49
CA GLY A 29 -2.75 4.77 13.44
C GLY A 29 -2.41 5.53 14.73
N PHE A 30 -1.79 4.90 15.71
CA PHE A 30 -1.44 5.51 16.99
C PHE A 30 0.07 5.64 17.27
N TYR A 31 0.99 4.91 16.62
CA TYR A 31 2.41 4.94 17.04
C TYR A 31 3.47 4.59 15.96
N ASP A 32 4.67 5.13 16.18
CA ASP A 32 5.81 5.22 15.26
C ASP A 32 6.34 3.84 14.80
N LEU A 33 5.81 3.33 13.69
CA LEU A 33 6.24 2.08 13.03
C LEU A 33 7.64 2.13 12.42
N LYS A 34 8.35 3.25 12.58
CA LYS A 34 9.65 3.49 11.96
C LYS A 34 10.79 2.73 12.63
N GLU A 35 10.62 2.24 13.86
CA GLU A 35 11.73 1.73 14.68
C GLU A 35 11.74 0.21 14.92
N GLU A 36 10.67 -0.52 14.59
CA GLU A 36 10.62 -1.98 14.84
C GLU A 36 11.24 -2.79 13.69
N ALA A 37 12.03 -3.80 14.06
CA ALA A 37 12.58 -4.76 13.12
C ALA A 37 11.47 -5.70 12.61
N ASN A 38 10.90 -5.37 11.45
CA ASN A 38 10.02 -6.27 10.69
C ASN A 38 10.82 -7.08 9.67
N GLU A 39 10.66 -8.40 9.69
CA GLU A 39 11.33 -9.31 8.75
C GLU A 39 10.37 -10.02 7.80
N ARG A 40 9.09 -10.14 8.17
CA ARG A 40 8.10 -10.99 7.49
C ARG A 40 7.16 -10.24 6.55
N ILE A 41 6.93 -8.96 6.84
CA ILE A 41 6.03 -8.13 6.04
C ILE A 41 6.83 -7.38 4.99
N GLU A 42 6.38 -7.43 3.74
CA GLU A 42 6.89 -6.60 2.66
C GLU A 42 5.79 -5.67 2.17
N ILE A 43 6.14 -4.39 2.02
CA ILE A 43 5.29 -3.40 1.36
C ILE A 43 5.86 -3.19 -0.03
N ARG A 44 5.03 -3.47 -1.03
CA ARG A 44 5.40 -3.36 -2.44
C ARG A 44 4.61 -2.24 -3.09
N GLN A 45 5.30 -1.21 -3.56
CA GLN A 45 4.69 -0.08 -4.25
C GLN A 45 4.51 -0.41 -5.73
N HIS A 46 3.30 -0.27 -6.24
CA HIS A 46 2.93 -0.59 -7.63
C HIS A 46 2.68 0.64 -8.48
N LEU A 47 2.27 1.75 -7.84
CA LEU A 47 2.02 3.01 -8.52
C LEU A 47 2.44 4.17 -7.62
N TYR A 48 3.13 5.13 -8.20
CA TYR A 48 3.26 6.48 -7.67
C TYR A 48 3.11 7.47 -8.81
N GLN A 49 2.12 8.34 -8.73
CA GLN A 49 1.92 9.43 -9.67
C GLN A 49 1.58 10.69 -8.89
N GLY A 50 2.31 11.77 -9.14
CA GLY A 50 2.01 13.06 -8.53
C GLY A 50 2.60 14.24 -9.30
N ASP A 51 2.01 15.41 -9.08
CA ASP A 51 2.41 16.68 -9.70
C ASP A 51 3.12 17.63 -8.71
N GLY A 52 3.57 17.09 -7.57
CA GLY A 52 4.18 17.85 -6.48
C GLY A 52 3.18 18.48 -5.50
N TYR A 53 1.89 18.53 -5.84
CA TYR A 53 0.82 18.97 -4.95
C TYR A 53 -0.29 17.93 -4.79
N ARG A 54 -0.47 17.04 -5.75
CA ARG A 54 -1.45 15.96 -5.75
C ARG A 54 -0.73 14.66 -6.00
N GLY A 55 -1.16 13.60 -5.33
CA GLY A 55 -0.55 12.30 -5.48
C GLY A 55 -1.58 11.18 -5.40
N ARG A 56 -1.32 10.10 -6.13
CA ARG A 56 -1.95 8.80 -5.89
C ARG A 56 -0.88 7.73 -5.81
N THR A 57 -1.04 6.85 -4.84
CA THR A 57 -0.15 5.73 -4.57
C THR A 57 -0.97 4.46 -4.45
N VAL A 58 -0.48 3.40 -5.06
CA VAL A 58 -1.00 2.05 -4.85
C VAL A 58 0.14 1.17 -4.37
N PHE A 59 -0.08 0.47 -3.26
CA PHE A 59 0.87 -0.47 -2.72
C PHE A 59 0.13 -1.71 -2.19
N SER A 60 0.88 -2.75 -1.89
CA SER A 60 0.35 -4.00 -1.34
C SER A 60 1.20 -4.46 -0.17
N ALA A 61 0.55 -5.07 0.81
CA ALA A 61 1.22 -5.74 1.93
C ALA A 61 1.29 -7.24 1.66
N TRP A 62 2.45 -7.82 1.96
CA TRP A 62 2.72 -9.24 1.79
C TRP A 62 3.26 -9.80 3.10
N LEU A 63 2.79 -10.97 3.52
CA LEU A 63 3.30 -11.70 4.67
C LEU A 63 3.95 -12.98 4.18
N ASP A 64 5.23 -13.18 4.51
CA ASP A 64 6.02 -14.34 4.07
C ASP A 64 5.90 -14.61 2.55
N SER A 65 6.04 -13.53 1.75
CA SER A 65 5.91 -13.56 0.28
C SER A 65 4.53 -13.94 -0.27
N LYS A 66 3.46 -13.91 0.54
CA LYS A 66 2.07 -14.06 0.09
C LYS A 66 1.29 -12.75 0.19
N PRO A 67 0.45 -12.40 -0.79
CA PRO A 67 -0.25 -11.12 -0.79
C PRO A 67 -1.37 -11.13 0.24
N VAL A 68 -1.45 -10.06 1.04
CA VAL A 68 -2.41 -9.93 2.14
C VAL A 68 -3.49 -8.92 1.79
N MET A 69 -3.07 -7.73 1.36
CA MET A 69 -3.97 -6.63 1.04
C MET A 69 -3.36 -5.68 0.01
N LEU A 70 -4.25 -4.95 -0.66
CA LEU A 70 -3.93 -3.83 -1.54
C LEU A 70 -4.43 -2.54 -0.87
N CYS A 71 -3.59 -1.52 -0.89
CA CYS A 71 -3.83 -0.23 -0.27
C CYS A 71 -3.70 0.86 -1.32
N MET A 72 -4.65 1.78 -1.27
CA MET A 72 -4.77 2.87 -2.23
C MET A 72 -4.93 4.16 -1.46
N THR A 73 -4.04 5.10 -1.73
CA THR A 73 -4.10 6.44 -1.15
C THR A 73 -4.10 7.44 -2.29
N ALA A 74 -4.97 8.44 -2.22
CA ALA A 74 -4.89 9.62 -3.07
C ALA A 74 -5.10 10.88 -2.22
N GLY A 75 -4.27 11.91 -2.45
CA GLY A 75 -4.20 13.07 -1.59
C GLY A 75 -3.80 14.37 -2.27
N ARG A 76 -3.93 15.46 -1.52
CA ARG A 76 -3.33 16.77 -1.83
C ARG A 76 -2.36 17.19 -0.72
N GLY A 77 -1.21 17.75 -1.09
CA GLY A 77 -0.14 18.13 -0.19
C GLY A 77 0.34 16.92 0.63
N TYR A 78 0.34 17.07 1.96
CA TYR A 78 0.61 15.98 2.92
C TYR A 78 -0.67 15.21 3.33
N GLY A 79 -1.84 15.58 2.78
CA GLY A 79 -3.12 14.96 3.09
C GLY A 79 -3.36 13.67 2.30
N ARG A 80 -4.27 12.84 2.80
CA ARG A 80 -4.76 11.62 2.16
C ARG A 80 -6.28 11.68 2.04
N ASP A 81 -6.79 12.53 1.14
CA ASP A 81 -8.24 12.82 1.06
C ASP A 81 -9.09 11.59 0.65
N GLU A 82 -8.50 10.59 -0.02
CA GLU A 82 -9.14 9.30 -0.32
C GLU A 82 -8.22 8.13 0.06
N GLN A 83 -8.77 7.15 0.78
CA GLN A 83 -8.10 5.92 1.15
C GLN A 83 -9.02 4.72 0.92
N ARG A 84 -8.48 3.65 0.35
CA ARG A 84 -9.17 2.37 0.21
C ARG A 84 -8.23 1.21 0.52
N THR A 85 -8.77 0.17 1.16
CA THR A 85 -8.05 -1.06 1.50
C THR A 85 -8.84 -2.26 0.99
N TYR A 86 -8.17 -3.18 0.32
CA TYR A 86 -8.76 -4.41 -0.21
C TYR A 86 -7.99 -5.60 0.32
N ILE A 87 -8.60 -6.38 1.20
CA ILE A 87 -7.97 -7.56 1.81
C ILE A 87 -8.18 -8.75 0.91
N VAL A 88 -7.11 -9.26 0.33
CA VAL A 88 -7.16 -10.34 -0.68
C VAL A 88 -7.09 -11.75 -0.08
N ASP A 89 -6.61 -11.87 1.15
CA ASP A 89 -6.58 -13.11 1.93
C ASP A 89 -6.90 -12.78 3.39
N LYS A 90 -8.15 -13.05 3.81
CA LYS A 90 -8.64 -12.72 5.17
C LYS A 90 -7.87 -13.48 6.27
N PRO A 91 -7.70 -14.82 6.21
CA PRO A 91 -6.86 -15.53 7.17
C PRO A 91 -5.45 -14.96 7.28
N LEU A 92 -4.78 -14.73 6.16
CA LEU A 92 -3.42 -14.20 6.16
C LEU A 92 -3.34 -12.76 6.68
N TYR A 93 -4.40 -11.96 6.49
CA TYR A 93 -4.49 -10.64 7.09
C TYR A 93 -4.58 -10.70 8.61
N VAL A 94 -5.34 -11.63 9.17
CA VAL A 94 -5.38 -11.86 10.64
C VAL A 94 -4.01 -12.28 11.16
N ASP A 95 -3.28 -13.13 10.45
CA ASP A 95 -1.91 -13.52 10.79
C ASP A 95 -0.95 -12.33 10.75
N MET A 96 -1.07 -11.47 9.73
CA MET A 96 -0.28 -10.25 9.60
C MET A 96 -0.52 -9.30 10.76
N LEU A 97 -1.78 -9.07 11.14
CA LEU A 97 -2.13 -8.26 12.31
C LEU A 97 -1.53 -8.86 13.58
N SER A 98 -1.68 -10.17 13.77
CA SER A 98 -1.13 -10.89 14.94
C SER A 98 0.39 -10.74 15.01
N TYR A 99 1.08 -10.79 13.89
CA TYR A 99 2.53 -10.55 13.85
C TYR A 99 2.88 -9.10 14.20
N ILE A 100 2.20 -8.10 13.63
CA ILE A 100 2.39 -6.68 13.99
C ILE A 100 2.20 -6.47 15.49
N ILE A 101 1.19 -7.11 16.08
CA ILE A 101 0.92 -7.12 17.51
C ILE A 101 2.11 -7.69 18.30
N THR A 102 2.70 -8.82 17.86
CA THR A 102 3.85 -9.41 18.55
C THR A 102 5.10 -8.55 18.51
N LEU A 103 5.29 -7.76 17.43
CA LEU A 103 6.39 -6.79 17.36
C LEU A 103 6.25 -5.70 18.43
N ARG A 104 5.03 -5.42 18.87
CA ARG A 104 4.70 -4.28 19.74
C ARG A 104 4.46 -4.62 21.21
N GLN A 105 4.46 -5.89 21.60
CA GLN A 105 4.13 -6.34 22.96
C GLN A 105 2.82 -5.72 23.51
N TRP A 106 1.78 -5.61 22.68
CA TRP A 106 0.53 -4.96 23.08
C TRP A 106 -0.27 -5.78 24.11
N GLU A 107 -0.82 -5.10 25.12
CA GLU A 107 -1.68 -5.71 26.14
C GLU A 107 -3.19 -5.61 25.82
N ASP A 108 -3.64 -4.69 24.95
CA ASP A 108 -5.07 -4.51 24.64
C ASP A 108 -5.34 -4.25 23.16
N ILE A 109 -6.07 -5.15 22.50
CA ILE A 109 -6.34 -5.08 21.05
C ILE A 109 -7.81 -5.31 20.76
N HIS A 110 -8.41 -4.36 20.06
CA HIS A 110 -9.72 -4.51 19.47
C HIS A 110 -9.59 -4.86 17.98
N VAL A 111 -9.75 -6.14 17.66
CA VAL A 111 -9.82 -6.60 16.25
C VAL A 111 -11.15 -6.13 15.66
N ILE A 112 -11.09 -5.24 14.67
CA ILE A 112 -12.27 -4.78 13.94
C ILE A 112 -12.65 -5.83 12.90
N PRO A 113 -13.92 -6.29 12.83
CA PRO A 113 -14.36 -7.26 11.84
C PRO A 113 -14.26 -6.72 10.41
N LEU A 114 -13.92 -7.62 9.49
CA LEU A 114 -13.64 -7.34 8.08
C LEU A 114 -14.87 -7.61 7.21
N ASP A 115 -15.82 -6.69 7.29
CA ASP A 115 -17.10 -6.79 6.58
C ASP A 115 -17.09 -5.92 5.32
N GLU A 116 -16.27 -6.27 4.33
CA GLU A 116 -16.42 -5.71 2.98
C GLU A 116 -16.25 -6.80 1.91
N GLU A 117 -17.17 -6.81 0.94
CA GLU A 117 -17.01 -7.49 -0.35
C GLU A 117 -16.11 -6.65 -1.26
N TYR A 118 -15.34 -7.30 -2.13
CA TYR A 118 -14.45 -6.59 -3.05
C TYR A 118 -15.25 -5.71 -4.02
N GLU A 119 -15.27 -4.41 -3.81
CA GLU A 119 -15.74 -3.47 -4.84
C GLU A 119 -14.76 -3.43 -6.02
N GLU A 120 -15.26 -3.16 -7.24
CA GLU A 120 -14.39 -2.93 -8.39
C GLU A 120 -13.50 -1.70 -8.16
N LEU A 121 -12.22 -1.83 -8.53
CA LEU A 121 -11.31 -0.69 -8.61
C LEU A 121 -11.70 0.16 -9.81
N SER A 122 -12.51 1.19 -9.57
CA SER A 122 -13.06 2.05 -10.62
C SER A 122 -12.22 3.31 -10.84
N ALA A 123 -11.85 4.04 -9.77
CA ALA A 123 -11.09 5.27 -9.84
C ALA A 123 -10.48 5.69 -8.49
N LEU A 124 -9.49 6.59 -8.55
CA LEU A 124 -9.06 7.45 -7.43
C LEU A 124 -9.20 8.91 -7.88
N TYR A 125 -9.89 9.76 -7.12
CA TYR A 125 -10.25 11.13 -7.55
C TYR A 125 -10.97 11.22 -8.90
N GLY A 126 -11.81 10.23 -9.23
CA GLY A 126 -12.49 10.19 -10.54
C GLY A 126 -11.55 9.98 -11.73
N GLN A 127 -10.25 9.76 -11.50
CA GLN A 127 -9.31 9.28 -12.51
C GLN A 127 -9.37 7.75 -12.55
N PRO A 128 -9.71 7.14 -13.70
CA PRO A 128 -9.74 5.71 -13.83
C PRO A 128 -8.38 5.09 -13.49
N LEU A 129 -8.42 3.84 -13.02
CA LEU A 129 -7.23 3.00 -12.91
C LEU A 129 -7.29 1.93 -14.01
N SER A 130 -6.23 1.87 -14.80
CA SER A 130 -6.05 0.94 -15.92
C SER A 130 -4.77 0.14 -15.72
N ILE A 131 -4.64 -1.03 -16.38
CA ILE A 131 -3.46 -1.90 -16.19
C ILE A 131 -2.19 -1.21 -16.70
N GLU A 132 -2.34 -0.34 -17.69
CA GLU A 132 -1.26 0.46 -18.28
C GLU A 132 -0.63 1.42 -17.26
N ASP A 133 -1.38 1.85 -16.24
CA ASP A 133 -0.85 2.69 -15.16
C ASP A 133 0.24 1.96 -14.35
N PHE A 134 0.21 0.62 -14.31
CA PHE A 134 1.08 -0.21 -13.47
C PHE A 134 2.23 -0.88 -14.24
N ASP A 135 2.29 -0.69 -15.56
CA ASP A 135 3.34 -1.23 -16.44
C ASP A 135 4.32 -0.14 -16.89
N THR A 136 4.78 0.70 -15.96
CA THR A 136 5.75 1.75 -16.27
C THR A 136 7.18 1.22 -16.17
N GLY A 137 7.51 0.24 -17.02
CA GLY A 137 8.89 -0.03 -17.44
C GLY A 137 9.53 1.11 -18.24
N LYS A 138 9.13 2.37 -18.04
CA LYS A 138 9.74 3.55 -18.67
C LYS A 138 10.67 4.22 -17.66
N ASN A 139 11.95 3.93 -17.82
CA ASN A 139 13.04 4.74 -17.32
C ASN A 139 12.87 6.19 -17.82
N ASP A 140 12.36 7.10 -16.99
CA ASP A 140 12.62 8.52 -17.19
C ASP A 140 14.05 8.82 -16.77
N THR A 141 14.99 8.51 -17.66
CA THR A 141 16.32 9.11 -17.70
C THR A 141 16.30 10.17 -18.79
N THR A 142 15.67 11.31 -18.50
CA THR A 142 16.01 12.56 -19.20
C THR A 142 17.12 13.23 -18.39
N THR A 143 18.35 12.74 -18.59
CA THR A 143 19.55 13.54 -18.32
C THR A 143 19.62 14.59 -19.42
N THR A 144 19.26 15.82 -19.08
CA THR A 144 19.54 16.99 -19.91
C THR A 144 21.04 17.29 -19.81
N ASP A 145 21.84 16.69 -20.69
CA ASP A 145 23.18 17.18 -20.97
C ASP A 145 23.08 18.40 -21.88
N SER A 146 23.03 19.58 -21.27
CA SER A 146 23.31 20.85 -21.93
C SER A 146 24.71 21.30 -21.54
N ASN A 147 25.72 20.80 -22.25
CA ASN A 147 27.05 21.44 -22.32
C ASN A 147 27.71 21.06 -23.65
N GLN A 148 27.46 21.87 -24.68
CA GLN A 148 28.45 22.35 -25.66
C GLN A 148 27.85 23.43 -26.55
#